data_AF-A0A9D8WTE3-F1
#
_entry.id   AF-A0A9D8WTE3-F1
#
_cell.length_a   1.000
_cell.length_b   1.000
_cell.length_c   1.000
_cell.angle_alpha   90.00
_cell.angle_beta   90.00
_cell.angle_gamma   90.00
#
_symmetry.space_group_name_H-M   'P 1'
#
loop_
_entity.id
_entity.type
_entity.pdbx_description
1 polymer ?
#
loop_
_entity_poly.entity_id
_entity_poly.type
_entity_poly.pdbx_seq_one_letter_code
_entity_poly.pdbx_strand_id
1 'polypeptide(L)'
;MKKITKVLVGLLMVGMLFFSCKHNNSDTPDEQNNQEEPGTSDPVTPDPVQPKKIEAVSFNPAAGEVEAGTKITLATTTDGAVIYYEFVKADGAATLTKENFKIKKYAEPVEITEAGTLYAIAAESEASTNVSEISKAAYTIKVVAPVVPEDAFRKWTAESTVTAWSVYNYEDLEKLAEVVNGGKDLAGVTITQKEDITINEAVLGDKFAEPAEAEAGVANASLKNFAGIGSKEKPFAGTYDGNAKKISGLYIYGGQQGLGFFGGLNAATIKNVIIVDACVVNKNVQVKDDGSHDGSDDDRFGGLVGVTAKGESTIERCIFVGTVGSQAAKDRGDPYEYIGGIVGRVESSTTANLKNCVSLVKLYGSSAALVKKVSGKANCTDCIGVSLDKKVYSDASTSVTLDAEGGITKANIIATVKEASGLDLTDYFTKAGL
;
A
#
# COMPACT_ATOMS: atom_id res chain seq x y z
N MET A 1 -49.37 24.87 3.26
CA MET A 1 -49.89 25.30 4.57
C MET A 1 -48.77 25.14 5.61
N LYS A 2 -48.33 26.28 6.20
CA LYS A 2 -47.88 26.52 7.61
C LYS A 2 -46.97 25.47 8.31
N LYS A 3 -45.83 25.75 8.98
CA LYS A 3 -45.17 26.93 9.63
C LYS A 3 -43.67 26.59 9.79
N ILE A 4 -42.67 27.46 9.55
CA ILE A 4 -42.10 28.54 10.40
C ILE A 4 -41.80 28.13 11.86
N THR A 5 -40.52 28.13 12.27
CA THR A 5 -40.01 28.86 13.46
C THR A 5 -38.53 29.19 13.29
N LYS A 6 -38.23 30.49 13.41
CA LYS A 6 -36.90 31.15 13.46
C LYS A 6 -36.36 31.11 14.90
N VAL A 7 -35.03 31.16 15.05
CA VAL A 7 -34.39 31.95 16.12
C VAL A 7 -33.27 32.78 15.48
N LEU A 8 -33.24 34.05 15.85
CA LEU A 8 -32.44 35.14 15.31
C LEU A 8 -32.00 36.00 16.50
N VAL A 9 -30.70 36.23 16.69
CA VAL A 9 -30.03 37.42 17.28
C VAL A 9 -28.55 37.29 16.89
N GLY A 10 -27.80 38.24 16.34
CA GLY A 10 -28.03 39.63 15.98
C GLY A 10 -26.72 40.43 16.13
N LEU A 11 -26.32 41.16 15.06
CA LEU A 11 -25.57 42.44 15.01
C LEU A 11 -24.06 42.43 15.43
N LEU A 12 -23.12 43.15 14.77
CA LEU A 12 -23.15 44.49 14.14
C LEU A 12 -22.12 44.62 12.98
N MET A 13 -22.51 45.34 11.91
CA MET A 13 -21.67 45.92 10.83
C MET A 13 -20.86 47.15 11.33
N VAL A 14 -19.87 47.74 10.64
CA VAL A 14 -19.90 48.61 9.42
C VAL A 14 -18.42 48.96 9.12
N GLY A 15 -17.86 48.82 7.91
CA GLY A 15 -18.02 49.65 6.69
C GLY A 15 -16.83 50.64 6.58
N MET A 16 -16.35 51.14 5.44
CA MET A 16 -16.67 51.02 4.02
C MET A 16 -15.51 51.71 3.27
N LEU A 17 -15.08 51.17 2.13
CA LEU A 17 -14.14 51.80 1.18
C LEU A 17 -14.89 52.79 0.28
N PHE A 18 -14.31 53.96 0.01
CA PHE A 18 -14.58 54.73 -1.22
C PHE A 18 -13.33 55.46 -1.73
N PHE A 19 -13.07 55.25 -3.02
CA PHE A 19 -12.09 55.91 -3.88
C PHE A 19 -12.48 57.37 -4.17
N SER A 20 -11.50 58.26 -4.36
CA SER A 20 -11.60 59.31 -5.39
C SER A 20 -10.23 59.88 -5.82
N CYS A 21 -10.23 60.45 -7.02
CA CYS A 21 -9.13 60.66 -7.97
C CYS A 21 -8.12 61.79 -7.70
N LYS A 22 -6.96 61.64 -8.37
CA LYS A 22 -5.89 62.60 -8.71
C LYS A 22 -6.36 63.99 -9.17
N HIS A 23 -5.54 65.01 -8.91
CA HIS A 23 -4.90 65.86 -9.95
C HIS A 23 -3.59 66.48 -9.44
N ASN A 24 -2.62 66.61 -10.35
CA ASN A 24 -1.25 67.11 -10.19
C ASN A 24 -1.13 68.61 -10.49
N ASN A 25 0.07 69.14 -10.18
CA ASN A 25 0.73 70.37 -10.64
C ASN A 25 0.39 71.66 -9.86
N SER A 26 1.31 72.57 -9.58
CA SER A 26 2.76 72.66 -9.82
C SER A 26 3.32 73.87 -9.04
N ASP A 27 4.64 73.94 -8.99
CA ASP A 27 5.48 75.15 -8.88
C ASP A 27 6.07 75.54 -7.51
N THR A 28 7.40 75.54 -7.57
CA THR A 28 8.52 75.86 -6.67
C THR A 28 8.69 77.37 -6.40
N PRO A 29 9.81 77.85 -5.80
CA PRO A 29 10.58 77.44 -4.61
C PRO A 29 10.79 78.66 -3.66
N ASP A 30 11.41 78.50 -2.47
CA ASP A 30 12.28 79.57 -1.96
C ASP A 30 13.29 79.11 -0.90
N GLU A 31 14.42 79.79 -0.93
CA GLU A 31 15.73 79.54 -0.34
C GLU A 31 15.90 80.04 1.10
N GLN A 32 16.77 79.33 1.84
CA GLN A 32 17.81 79.80 2.80
C GLN A 32 17.41 80.71 4.01
N ASN A 33 17.70 80.23 5.24
CA ASN A 33 18.95 80.51 5.99
C ASN A 33 18.76 80.68 7.52
N ASN A 34 19.65 80.04 8.29
CA ASN A 34 20.31 80.48 9.53
C ASN A 34 19.50 80.83 10.81
N GLN A 35 19.66 80.03 11.88
CA GLN A 35 20.55 80.32 13.03
C GLN A 35 20.35 79.32 14.19
N GLU A 36 21.47 78.84 14.74
CA GLU A 36 21.58 77.95 15.91
C GLU A 36 21.29 78.69 17.23
N GLU A 37 20.56 78.05 18.15
CA GLU A 37 20.67 78.28 19.60
C GLU A 37 21.20 77.01 20.30
N PRO A 38 22.01 77.14 21.37
CA PRO A 38 22.71 76.01 21.99
C PRO A 38 21.80 75.26 22.98
N GLY A 39 21.37 74.07 22.58
CA GLY A 39 20.60 73.14 23.42
C GLY A 39 21.51 72.20 24.20
N THR A 40 21.26 72.13 25.51
CA THR A 40 21.87 71.28 26.53
C THR A 40 22.05 69.81 26.11
N SER A 41 23.25 69.26 26.27
CA SER A 41 23.50 67.83 26.09
C SER A 41 22.87 67.04 27.23
N ASP A 42 21.73 66.40 26.96
CA ASP A 42 21.22 65.31 27.78
C ASP A 42 22.24 64.15 27.79
N PRO A 43 22.39 63.40 28.90
CA PRO A 43 23.27 62.25 28.94
C PRO A 43 22.74 61.20 27.96
N VAL A 44 23.52 60.89 26.92
CA VAL A 44 23.25 59.76 26.02
C VAL A 44 23.30 58.48 26.86
N THR A 45 22.14 57.95 27.22
CA THR A 45 22.02 56.55 27.64
C THR A 45 22.47 55.70 26.45
N PRO A 46 23.44 54.78 26.60
CA PRO A 46 23.84 53.91 25.51
C PRO A 46 22.62 53.12 25.05
N ASP A 47 22.38 53.12 23.73
CA ASP A 47 21.33 52.31 23.13
C ASP A 47 21.49 50.86 23.61
N PRO A 48 20.40 50.16 23.98
CA PRO A 48 20.48 48.76 24.34
C PRO A 48 21.14 48.01 23.19
N VAL A 49 22.25 47.32 23.47
CA VAL A 49 22.96 46.47 22.50
C VAL A 49 21.95 45.44 22.00
N GLN A 50 21.37 45.68 20.82
CA GLN A 50 20.48 44.70 20.21
C GLN A 50 21.31 43.45 19.90
N PRO A 51 20.84 42.26 20.29
CA PRO A 51 21.59 41.04 20.04
C PRO A 51 21.82 40.90 18.54
N LYS A 52 23.07 40.60 18.15
CA LYS A 52 23.46 40.37 16.76
C LYS A 52 22.53 39.30 16.17
N LYS A 53 21.80 39.64 15.10
CA LYS A 53 20.94 38.67 14.39
C LYS A 53 21.82 37.56 13.79
N ILE A 54 21.44 36.31 14.02
CA ILE A 54 22.10 35.13 13.46
C ILE A 54 21.26 34.58 12.31
N GLU A 55 21.86 34.47 11.13
CA GLU A 55 21.20 33.95 9.93
C GLU A 55 20.97 32.45 10.02
N ALA A 56 19.81 32.02 9.52
CA ALA A 56 19.35 30.64 9.57
C ALA A 56 20.27 29.69 8.79
N VAL A 57 20.26 28.42 9.19
CA VAL A 57 21.05 27.38 8.53
C VAL A 57 20.43 27.00 7.19
N SER A 58 21.25 26.88 6.14
CA SER A 58 20.88 26.35 4.84
C SER A 58 21.38 24.91 4.66
N PHE A 59 20.66 24.15 3.82
CA PHE A 59 20.95 22.74 3.53
C PHE A 59 21.31 22.58 2.06
N ASN A 60 22.37 21.82 1.79
CA ASN A 60 22.73 21.45 0.42
C ASN A 60 23.19 19.99 0.33
N PRO A 61 22.48 19.11 -0.39
CA PRO A 61 21.22 19.35 -1.12
C PRO A 61 20.07 19.88 -0.25
N ALA A 62 19.16 20.64 -0.88
CA ALA A 62 17.93 21.09 -0.24
C ALA A 62 17.01 19.90 0.10
N ALA A 63 15.98 20.16 0.90
CA ALA A 63 14.97 19.16 1.24
C ALA A 63 14.37 18.49 -0.01
N GLY A 64 14.15 17.18 0.04
CA GLY A 64 13.64 16.41 -1.08
C GLY A 64 14.11 14.97 -1.08
N GLU A 65 13.90 14.31 -2.22
CA GLU A 65 14.31 12.92 -2.44
C GLU A 65 15.82 12.84 -2.71
N VAL A 66 16.51 11.94 -2.00
CA VAL A 66 17.96 11.72 -2.11
C VAL A 66 18.31 10.24 -2.10
N GLU A 67 19.46 9.87 -2.64
CA GLU A 67 19.96 8.48 -2.55
C GLU A 67 20.49 8.19 -1.14
N ALA A 68 20.37 6.94 -0.67
CA ALA A 68 20.94 6.54 0.61
C ALA A 68 22.47 6.75 0.62
N GLY A 69 22.98 7.38 1.67
CA GLY A 69 24.38 7.80 1.76
C GLY A 69 24.64 9.22 1.25
N THR A 70 23.62 9.95 0.80
CA THR A 70 23.78 11.36 0.39
C THR A 70 24.28 12.20 1.56
N LYS A 71 25.30 13.01 1.30
CA LYS A 71 25.92 13.91 2.29
C LYS A 71 25.33 15.31 2.20
N ILE A 72 24.60 15.71 3.25
CA ILE A 72 24.03 17.05 3.38
C ILE A 72 25.03 17.98 4.06
N THR A 73 25.36 19.05 3.38
CA THR A 73 26.16 20.15 3.93
C THR A 73 25.27 21.19 4.59
N LEU A 74 25.67 21.64 5.78
CA LEU A 74 25.03 22.71 6.53
C LEU A 74 25.88 23.98 6.46
N ALA A 75 25.25 25.13 6.22
CA ALA A 75 25.95 26.42 6.16
C ALA A 75 25.11 27.54 6.78
N THR A 76 25.77 28.63 7.18
CA THR A 76 25.15 29.90 7.55
C THR A 76 26.01 31.03 7.00
N THR A 77 25.39 32.18 6.69
CA THR A 77 26.11 33.38 6.24
C THR A 77 26.63 34.23 7.40
N THR A 78 26.35 33.83 8.65
CA THR A 78 26.88 34.52 9.84
C THR A 78 28.31 34.09 10.10
N ASP A 79 29.27 34.99 9.85
CA ASP A 79 30.68 34.71 10.09
C ASP A 79 30.97 34.37 11.56
N GLY A 80 31.80 33.36 11.77
CA GLY A 80 32.16 32.81 13.09
C GLY A 80 31.09 31.98 13.81
N ALA A 81 29.89 31.81 13.24
CA ALA A 81 28.82 31.05 13.87
C ALA A 81 29.09 29.53 13.87
N VAL A 82 28.60 28.85 14.91
CA VAL A 82 28.71 27.41 15.11
C VAL A 82 27.36 26.77 14.88
N ILE A 83 27.30 25.75 14.02
CA ILE A 83 26.05 25.06 13.68
C ILE A 83 25.87 23.83 14.57
N TYR A 84 24.64 23.63 15.05
CA TYR A 84 24.20 22.41 15.72
C TYR A 84 22.99 21.82 14.99
N TYR A 85 22.83 20.50 15.05
CA TYR A 85 21.78 19.81 14.32
C TYR A 85 21.26 18.55 15.04
N GLU A 86 20.11 18.06 14.57
CA GLU A 86 19.50 16.79 14.95
C GLU A 86 18.82 16.19 13.71
N PHE A 87 19.05 14.90 13.45
CA PHE A 87 18.27 14.16 12.45
C PHE A 87 17.23 13.29 13.16
N VAL A 88 15.98 13.43 12.76
CA VAL A 88 14.83 12.75 13.36
C VAL A 88 14.18 11.87 12.31
N LYS A 89 14.03 10.58 12.57
CA LYS A 89 13.33 9.65 11.67
C LYS A 89 11.86 10.05 11.50
N ALA A 90 11.20 9.56 10.45
CA ALA A 90 9.83 9.95 10.10
C ALA A 90 8.78 9.76 11.22
N ASP A 91 9.04 8.88 12.18
CA ASP A 91 8.20 8.57 13.35
C ASP A 91 8.72 9.18 14.68
N GLY A 92 9.86 9.85 14.64
CA GLY A 92 10.50 10.46 15.81
C GLY A 92 9.95 11.87 16.11
N ALA A 93 10.05 12.26 17.38
CA ALA A 93 9.80 13.63 17.79
C ALA A 93 11.12 14.42 17.83
N ALA A 94 11.13 15.63 17.28
CA ALA A 94 12.28 16.52 17.36
C ALA A 94 12.52 16.99 18.80
N THR A 95 13.77 16.95 19.25
CA THR A 95 14.18 17.41 20.58
C THR A 95 14.99 18.71 20.54
N LEU A 96 15.42 19.11 19.35
CA LEU A 96 16.10 20.37 19.09
C LEU A 96 15.17 21.57 19.32
N THR A 97 15.55 22.41 20.28
CA THR A 97 14.87 23.66 20.67
C THR A 97 15.89 24.78 20.83
N LYS A 98 15.47 26.04 20.95
CA LYS A 98 16.39 27.16 21.20
C LYS A 98 17.06 27.06 22.57
N GLU A 99 16.44 26.39 23.53
CA GLU A 99 16.93 26.17 24.89
C GLU A 99 17.89 24.97 24.97
N ASN A 100 17.69 23.96 24.11
CA ASN A 100 18.48 22.72 24.07
C ASN A 100 19.13 22.48 22.70
N PHE A 101 19.70 23.52 22.09
CA PHE A 101 20.19 23.43 20.71
C PHE A 101 21.51 22.67 20.55
N LYS A 102 22.28 22.50 21.63
CA LYS A 102 23.64 21.93 21.59
C LYS A 102 23.65 20.39 21.53
N ILE A 103 22.79 19.81 20.70
CA ILE A 103 22.62 18.35 20.55
C ILE A 103 23.84 17.74 19.85
N LYS A 104 24.15 18.23 18.65
CA LYS A 104 25.28 17.73 17.86
C LYS A 104 25.92 18.86 17.07
N LYS A 105 27.18 19.16 17.38
CA LYS A 105 27.97 20.16 16.66
C LYS A 105 28.26 19.68 15.25
N TYR A 106 28.01 20.53 14.26
CA TYR A 106 28.34 20.27 12.87
C TYR A 106 29.85 20.43 12.64
N ALA A 107 30.46 19.42 12.03
CA ALA A 107 31.89 19.37 11.72
C ALA A 107 32.13 18.70 10.35
N GLU A 108 31.35 17.67 10.05
CA GLU A 108 31.35 16.94 8.79
C GLU A 108 29.93 16.91 8.20
N PRO A 109 29.78 16.77 6.87
CA PRO A 109 28.49 16.60 6.22
C PRO A 109 27.64 15.49 6.84
N VAL A 110 26.33 15.72 6.94
CA VAL A 110 25.37 14.77 7.53
C VAL A 110 24.97 13.75 6.48
N GLU A 111 25.29 12.48 6.71
CA GLU A 111 24.90 11.39 5.81
C GLU A 111 23.46 10.93 6.09
N ILE A 112 22.64 10.86 5.03
CA ILE A 112 21.23 10.44 5.11
C ILE A 112 21.11 9.02 4.58
N THR A 113 20.80 8.06 5.46
CA THR A 113 20.66 6.64 5.12
C THR A 113 19.23 6.13 5.21
N GLU A 114 18.32 6.91 5.80
CA GLU A 114 16.91 6.60 6.00
C GLU A 114 16.06 7.88 5.93
N ALA A 115 14.74 7.74 5.74
CA ALA A 115 13.85 8.89 5.62
C ALA A 115 13.65 9.60 6.98
N GLY A 116 13.63 10.93 6.96
CA GLY A 116 13.52 11.73 8.17
C GLY A 116 13.68 13.22 7.93
N THR A 117 13.71 14.01 9.00
CA THR A 117 13.86 15.46 8.97
C THR A 117 15.13 15.87 9.69
N LEU A 118 15.95 16.68 9.02
CA LEU A 118 17.13 17.31 9.58
C LEU A 118 16.77 18.70 10.11
N TYR A 119 16.96 18.90 11.41
CA TYR A 119 16.78 20.16 12.12
C TYR A 119 18.15 20.78 12.37
N ALA A 120 18.32 22.07 12.14
CA ALA A 120 19.61 22.76 12.34
C ALA A 120 19.44 24.19 12.83
N ILE A 121 20.41 24.66 13.61
CA ILE A 121 20.42 25.98 14.23
C ILE A 121 21.85 26.49 14.36
N ALA A 122 22.07 27.77 14.08
CA ALA A 122 23.37 28.42 14.20
C ALA A 122 23.43 29.24 15.51
N ALA A 123 24.55 29.17 16.21
CA ALA A 123 24.85 29.98 17.40
C ALA A 123 26.02 30.92 17.11
N GLU A 124 25.99 32.13 17.66
CA GLU A 124 27.04 33.13 17.44
C GLU A 124 28.46 32.64 17.81
N SER A 125 28.55 31.79 18.84
CA SER A 125 29.77 31.09 19.25
C SER A 125 29.39 29.89 20.12
N GLU A 126 30.36 29.02 20.45
CA GLU A 126 30.10 27.82 21.29
C GLU A 126 29.59 28.16 22.70
N ALA A 127 29.97 29.31 23.24
CA ALA A 127 29.55 29.77 24.56
C ALA A 127 28.24 30.58 24.54
N SER A 128 27.83 31.08 23.37
CA SER A 128 26.64 31.94 23.24
C SER A 128 25.34 31.16 23.39
N THR A 129 24.29 31.86 23.82
CA THR A 129 22.88 31.44 23.77
C THR A 129 22.10 32.22 22.72
N ASN A 130 22.75 33.16 22.02
CA ASN A 130 22.18 33.89 20.89
C ASN A 130 22.26 33.01 19.64
N VAL A 131 21.09 32.69 19.07
CA VAL A 131 20.92 31.66 18.05
C VAL A 131 19.98 32.11 16.93
N SER A 132 20.08 31.45 15.77
CA SER A 132 19.15 31.62 14.65
C SER A 132 17.77 31.00 14.94
N GLU A 133 16.83 31.17 14.02
CA GLU A 133 15.67 30.27 13.94
C GLU A 133 16.11 28.84 13.61
N ILE A 134 15.29 27.86 13.99
CA ILE A 134 15.49 26.45 13.65
C ILE A 134 15.09 26.25 12.19
N SER A 135 16.07 25.87 11.38
CA SER A 135 15.86 25.41 10.01
C SER A 135 15.49 23.94 9.99
N LYS A 136 14.65 23.53 9.03
CA LYS A 136 14.25 22.13 8.83
C LYS A 136 14.32 21.73 7.36
N ALA A 137 14.78 20.51 7.09
CA ALA A 137 14.76 19.89 5.77
C ALA A 137 14.31 18.43 5.87
N ALA A 138 13.21 18.09 5.19
CA ALA A 138 12.70 16.72 5.12
C ALA A 138 13.35 15.98 3.94
N TYR A 139 13.80 14.76 4.18
CA TYR A 139 14.43 13.89 3.18
C TYR A 139 13.70 12.56 3.08
N THR A 140 13.42 12.15 1.85
CA THR A 140 13.00 10.78 1.51
C THR A 140 14.14 10.05 0.83
N ILE A 141 14.23 8.74 1.05
CA ILE A 141 15.20 7.91 0.32
C ILE A 141 14.59 7.53 -1.02
N LYS A 142 15.29 7.85 -2.10
CA LYS A 142 15.02 7.32 -3.42
C LYS A 142 15.11 5.81 -3.33
N VAL A 143 13.97 5.14 -3.47
CA VAL A 143 13.94 3.69 -3.62
C VAL A 143 14.51 3.39 -4.99
N VAL A 144 15.82 3.15 -5.05
CA VAL A 144 16.47 2.66 -6.27
C VAL A 144 15.95 1.25 -6.46
N ALA A 145 15.02 1.08 -7.41
CA ALA A 145 14.62 -0.25 -7.85
C ALA A 145 15.92 -1.02 -8.16
N PRO A 146 16.09 -2.26 -7.65
CA PRO A 146 17.25 -3.05 -8.01
C PRO A 146 17.36 -3.06 -9.53
N VAL A 147 18.56 -2.76 -10.04
CA VAL A 147 18.83 -2.76 -11.48
C VAL A 147 18.51 -4.17 -11.96
N VAL A 148 17.32 -4.33 -12.52
CA VAL A 148 16.95 -5.48 -13.32
C VAL A 148 18.05 -5.56 -14.38
N PRO A 149 18.82 -6.66 -14.49
CA PRO A 149 19.61 -6.86 -15.68
C PRO A 149 18.63 -6.78 -16.84
N GLU A 150 18.77 -5.77 -17.69
CA GLU A 150 17.91 -5.54 -18.86
C GLU A 150 17.87 -6.79 -19.77
N ASP A 151 18.85 -7.67 -19.58
CA ASP A 151 19.06 -8.99 -20.17
C ASP A 151 18.09 -10.09 -19.68
N ALA A 152 17.45 -9.94 -18.50
CA ALA A 152 16.52 -10.94 -17.96
C ALA A 152 15.19 -10.97 -18.71
N PHE A 153 14.78 -9.84 -19.28
CA PHE A 153 13.54 -9.71 -20.07
C PHE A 153 13.79 -9.85 -21.58
N ARG A 154 15.00 -9.54 -22.07
CA ARG A 154 15.34 -9.64 -23.50
C ARG A 154 15.78 -11.03 -23.95
N LYS A 155 16.10 -11.96 -23.06
CA LYS A 155 16.52 -13.32 -23.42
C LYS A 155 15.35 -14.30 -23.55
N TRP A 156 14.32 -13.89 -24.27
CA TRP A 156 13.30 -14.83 -24.76
C TRP A 156 13.01 -14.67 -26.24
N THR A 157 14.08 -14.41 -26.99
CA THR A 157 14.16 -14.66 -28.42
C THR A 157 14.41 -16.16 -28.63
N ALA A 158 13.37 -16.93 -28.97
CA ALA A 158 13.39 -18.30 -29.56
C ALA A 158 14.32 -19.40 -28.99
N GLU A 159 15.21 -19.13 -28.03
CA GLU A 159 16.19 -20.05 -27.47
C GLU A 159 15.77 -20.43 -26.04
N SER A 160 15.65 -21.72 -25.85
CA SER A 160 14.73 -22.41 -24.94
C SER A 160 15.38 -22.88 -23.64
N THR A 161 16.08 -22.01 -22.90
CA THR A 161 16.85 -22.42 -21.70
C THR A 161 16.59 -21.64 -20.41
N VAL A 162 15.60 -20.75 -20.36
CA VAL A 162 15.26 -20.05 -19.11
C VAL A 162 14.58 -21.02 -18.14
N THR A 163 15.26 -21.39 -17.06
CA THR A 163 14.73 -22.25 -15.99
C THR A 163 14.39 -21.47 -14.72
N ALA A 164 14.78 -20.19 -14.64
CA ALA A 164 14.52 -19.35 -13.47
C ALA A 164 14.23 -17.89 -13.84
N TRP A 165 13.37 -17.23 -13.05
CA TRP A 165 13.02 -15.81 -13.15
C TRP A 165 12.89 -15.23 -11.73
N SER A 166 13.42 -14.03 -11.48
CA SER A 166 13.20 -13.30 -10.22
C SER A 166 12.20 -12.15 -10.37
N VAL A 167 11.34 -11.96 -9.36
CA VAL A 167 10.37 -10.85 -9.28
C VAL A 167 10.76 -9.96 -8.10
N TYR A 168 11.01 -8.68 -8.34
CA TYR A 168 11.42 -7.71 -7.31
C TYR A 168 10.35 -6.70 -6.97
N ASN A 169 9.45 -6.39 -7.90
CA ASN A 169 8.49 -5.30 -7.75
C ASN A 169 7.19 -5.56 -8.52
N TYR A 170 6.27 -4.60 -8.48
CA TYR A 170 4.98 -4.68 -9.16
C TYR A 170 5.11 -4.79 -10.70
N GLU A 171 6.05 -4.07 -11.31
CA GLU A 171 6.24 -4.11 -12.77
C GLU A 171 6.69 -5.50 -13.24
N ASP A 172 7.49 -6.21 -12.45
CA ASP A 172 7.86 -7.60 -12.72
C ASP A 172 6.65 -8.56 -12.65
N LEU A 173 5.73 -8.32 -11.71
CA LEU A 173 4.47 -9.07 -11.62
C LEU A 173 3.58 -8.81 -12.84
N GLU A 174 3.50 -7.56 -13.31
CA GLU A 174 2.75 -7.21 -14.52
C GLU A 174 3.33 -7.91 -15.76
N LYS A 175 4.66 -7.93 -15.90
CA LYS A 175 5.33 -8.65 -17.00
C LYS A 175 5.11 -10.16 -16.92
N LEU A 176 5.14 -10.75 -15.72
CA LEU A 176 4.81 -12.16 -15.55
C LEU A 176 3.37 -12.45 -15.97
N ALA A 177 2.42 -11.62 -15.54
CA ALA A 177 1.03 -11.71 -15.96
C ALA A 177 0.90 -11.57 -17.49
N GLU A 178 1.58 -10.60 -18.11
CA GLU A 178 1.59 -10.42 -19.57
C GLU A 178 2.09 -11.67 -20.31
N VAL A 179 3.21 -12.26 -19.87
CA VAL A 179 3.79 -13.46 -20.49
C VAL A 179 2.84 -14.65 -20.41
N VAL A 180 2.26 -14.90 -19.23
CA VAL A 180 1.36 -16.04 -19.01
C VAL A 180 0.02 -15.82 -19.71
N ASN A 181 -0.53 -14.61 -19.63
CA ASN A 181 -1.78 -14.22 -20.31
C ASN A 181 -1.58 -14.10 -21.83
N GLY A 182 -0.34 -14.00 -22.31
CA GLY A 182 0.05 -14.20 -23.70
C GLY A 182 -0.10 -15.65 -24.17
N GLY A 183 -0.20 -16.60 -23.23
CA GLY A 183 -0.39 -18.03 -23.48
C GLY A 183 0.90 -18.82 -23.50
N LYS A 184 2.00 -18.26 -22.97
CA LYS A 184 3.23 -19.04 -22.93
C LYS A 184 3.25 -20.03 -21.78
N ASP A 185 3.63 -21.24 -22.13
CA ASP A 185 4.01 -22.29 -21.21
C ASP A 185 5.33 -21.96 -20.49
N LEU A 186 5.28 -21.94 -19.17
CA LEU A 186 6.44 -21.78 -18.27
C LEU A 186 6.70 -23.08 -17.47
N ALA A 187 6.20 -24.23 -17.94
CA ALA A 187 6.49 -25.51 -17.32
C ALA A 187 8.00 -25.73 -17.14
N GLY A 188 8.40 -26.12 -15.93
CA GLY A 188 9.81 -26.28 -15.55
C GLY A 188 10.54 -24.98 -15.19
N VAL A 189 9.93 -23.80 -15.36
CA VAL A 189 10.49 -22.52 -14.93
C VAL A 189 10.16 -22.28 -13.45
N THR A 190 11.16 -21.84 -12.68
CA THR A 190 10.99 -21.38 -11.30
C THR A 190 11.05 -19.86 -11.22
N ILE A 191 9.92 -19.24 -10.91
CA ILE A 191 9.82 -17.82 -10.59
C ILE A 191 9.99 -17.64 -9.08
N THR A 192 10.84 -16.71 -8.65
CA THR A 192 11.12 -16.46 -7.22
C THR A 192 10.97 -14.98 -6.88
N GLN A 193 10.09 -14.66 -5.92
CA GLN A 193 10.00 -13.30 -5.38
C GLN A 193 11.21 -12.99 -4.51
N LYS A 194 11.78 -11.79 -4.67
CA LYS A 194 13.01 -11.37 -3.99
C LYS A 194 12.78 -10.37 -2.88
N GLU A 195 11.76 -9.52 -3.03
CA GLU A 195 11.44 -8.47 -2.08
C GLU A 195 9.95 -8.48 -1.71
N ASP A 196 9.59 -7.77 -0.65
CA ASP A 196 8.19 -7.43 -0.39
C ASP A 196 7.68 -6.48 -1.47
N ILE A 197 6.46 -6.69 -1.95
CA ILE A 197 5.86 -5.93 -3.05
C ILE A 197 4.57 -5.28 -2.56
N THR A 198 4.54 -3.96 -2.51
CA THR A 198 3.30 -3.21 -2.33
C THR A 198 2.75 -2.79 -3.70
N ILE A 199 1.57 -3.28 -4.05
CA ILE A 199 0.88 -2.93 -5.29
C ILE A 199 0.16 -1.58 -5.11
N ASN A 200 -0.66 -1.51 -4.06
CA ASN A 200 -1.40 -0.35 -3.61
C ASN A 200 -1.23 -0.18 -2.10
N GLU A 201 -1.41 1.03 -1.59
CA GLU A 201 -1.43 1.30 -0.14
C GLU A 201 -2.88 1.26 0.37
N ALA A 202 -3.10 0.55 1.48
CA ALA A 202 -4.35 0.55 2.26
C ALA A 202 -5.63 0.24 1.45
N VAL A 203 -5.66 -0.87 0.72
CA VAL A 203 -6.82 -1.28 -0.10
C VAL A 203 -8.07 -1.53 0.76
N LEU A 204 -7.91 -2.08 1.96
CA LEU A 204 -9.03 -2.45 2.85
C LEU A 204 -9.24 -1.48 4.04
N GLY A 205 -8.48 -0.39 4.12
CA GLY A 205 -8.50 0.57 5.23
C GLY A 205 -8.45 -0.08 6.62
N ASP A 206 -9.02 0.59 7.64
CA ASP A 206 -8.88 0.19 9.05
C ASP A 206 -9.71 -1.01 9.52
N LYS A 207 -10.51 -1.69 8.68
CA LYS A 207 -11.54 -2.65 9.18
C LYS A 207 -11.86 -3.86 8.29
N PHE A 208 -11.04 -4.24 7.32
CA PHE A 208 -11.58 -4.98 6.16
C PHE A 208 -12.79 -4.21 5.56
N ALA A 209 -12.76 -2.89 5.75
CA ALA A 209 -13.77 -1.99 5.26
C ALA A 209 -13.53 -1.92 3.77
N GLU A 210 -14.63 -1.93 3.03
CA GLU A 210 -14.61 -1.80 1.59
C GLU A 210 -13.69 -0.62 1.23
N PRO A 211 -12.82 -0.72 0.19
CA PRO A 211 -12.11 0.46 -0.30
C PRO A 211 -13.14 1.58 -0.40
N ALA A 212 -12.84 2.76 0.16
CA ALA A 212 -13.81 3.78 0.55
C ALA A 212 -14.65 4.42 -0.58
N GLU A 213 -14.71 3.80 -1.75
CA GLU A 213 -15.57 4.12 -2.90
C GLU A 213 -16.15 2.86 -3.59
N ALA A 214 -16.10 1.69 -2.96
CA ALA A 214 -16.86 0.52 -3.36
C ALA A 214 -18.33 0.63 -2.90
N GLU A 215 -18.96 1.76 -3.20
CA GLU A 215 -20.36 1.76 -3.60
C GLU A 215 -20.47 0.88 -4.85
N ALA A 216 -20.62 -0.42 -4.61
CA ALA A 216 -21.26 -1.41 -5.47
C ALA A 216 -21.20 -1.16 -6.98
N GLY A 217 -20.02 -1.16 -7.59
CA GLY A 217 -19.94 -1.19 -9.05
C GLY A 217 -18.92 -0.28 -9.74
N VAL A 218 -18.10 0.48 -9.03
CA VAL A 218 -17.09 1.34 -9.66
C VAL A 218 -15.68 0.85 -9.34
N ALA A 219 -14.86 0.67 -10.38
CA ALA A 219 -13.43 0.44 -10.16
C ALA A 219 -12.86 1.69 -9.49
N ASN A 220 -12.13 1.54 -8.38
CA ASN A 220 -11.40 2.66 -7.83
C ASN A 220 -10.31 3.05 -8.85
N ALA A 221 -10.49 4.18 -9.54
CA ALA A 221 -9.60 4.62 -10.61
C ALA A 221 -8.20 5.00 -10.11
N SER A 222 -8.02 5.16 -8.79
CA SER A 222 -6.74 5.45 -8.17
C SER A 222 -5.99 4.20 -7.72
N LEU A 223 -6.64 3.04 -7.66
CA LEU A 223 -5.98 1.76 -7.37
C LEU A 223 -5.51 1.09 -8.66
N LYS A 224 -4.29 0.56 -8.64
CA LYS A 224 -3.75 -0.28 -9.70
C LYS A 224 -4.52 -1.60 -9.69
N ASN A 225 -5.24 -1.86 -10.78
CA ASN A 225 -5.97 -3.10 -10.98
C ASN A 225 -5.04 -4.16 -11.57
N PHE A 226 -4.82 -5.25 -10.85
CA PHE A 226 -3.97 -6.34 -11.28
C PHE A 226 -4.74 -7.33 -12.15
N ALA A 227 -4.17 -7.74 -13.28
CA ALA A 227 -4.82 -8.63 -14.23
C ALA A 227 -4.94 -10.10 -13.76
N GLY A 228 -4.16 -10.49 -12.74
CA GLY A 228 -3.97 -11.89 -12.38
C GLY A 228 -3.01 -12.61 -13.33
N ILE A 229 -2.36 -13.66 -12.81
CA ILE A 229 -1.40 -14.48 -13.56
C ILE A 229 -2.12 -15.70 -14.13
N GLY A 230 -2.27 -15.72 -15.45
CA GLY A 230 -2.96 -16.79 -16.17
C GLY A 230 -4.48 -16.70 -16.09
N SER A 231 -5.14 -17.48 -16.94
CA SER A 231 -6.60 -17.68 -16.96
C SER A 231 -6.93 -19.17 -17.10
N LYS A 232 -8.21 -19.54 -17.16
CA LYS A 232 -8.62 -20.92 -17.48
C LYS A 232 -8.07 -21.38 -18.84
N GLU A 233 -8.11 -20.51 -19.84
CA GLU A 233 -7.68 -20.76 -21.23
C GLU A 233 -6.16 -20.76 -21.33
N LYS A 234 -5.51 -19.86 -20.57
CA LYS A 234 -4.07 -19.64 -20.56
C LYS A 234 -3.52 -19.82 -19.14
N PRO A 235 -3.60 -21.04 -18.59
CA PRO A 235 -3.23 -21.29 -17.21
C PRO A 235 -1.72 -21.17 -17.01
N PHE A 236 -1.33 -20.65 -15.86
CA PHE A 236 0.06 -20.67 -15.42
C PHE A 236 0.52 -22.12 -15.23
N ALA A 237 1.62 -22.48 -15.89
CA ALA A 237 2.34 -23.73 -15.70
C ALA A 237 3.77 -23.36 -15.30
N GLY A 238 4.27 -23.86 -14.18
CA GLY A 238 5.57 -23.44 -13.63
C GLY A 238 5.60 -23.51 -12.11
N THR A 239 6.70 -23.06 -11.51
CA THR A 239 6.80 -22.89 -10.05
C THR A 239 6.84 -21.41 -9.73
N TYR A 240 5.94 -20.92 -8.88
CA TYR A 240 6.06 -19.60 -8.25
C TYR A 240 6.39 -19.77 -6.78
N ASP A 241 7.58 -19.30 -6.40
CA ASP A 241 8.08 -19.30 -5.03
C ASP A 241 8.04 -17.86 -4.50
N GLY A 242 7.07 -17.56 -3.64
CA GLY A 242 6.98 -16.26 -2.98
C GLY A 242 8.11 -15.99 -1.98
N ASN A 243 8.96 -16.98 -1.68
CA ASN A 243 10.14 -16.85 -0.83
C ASN A 243 9.86 -16.17 0.53
N ALA A 244 8.66 -16.39 1.08
CA ALA A 244 8.16 -15.80 2.32
C ALA A 244 8.10 -14.26 2.31
N LYS A 245 8.15 -13.66 1.11
CA LYS A 245 7.96 -12.23 0.91
C LYS A 245 6.49 -11.89 0.80
N LYS A 246 6.16 -10.70 1.25
CA LYS A 246 4.78 -10.20 1.32
C LYS A 246 4.40 -9.50 0.01
N ILE A 247 3.19 -9.74 -0.46
CA ILE A 247 2.50 -8.91 -1.43
C ILE A 247 1.37 -8.20 -0.68
N SER A 248 1.33 -6.87 -0.72
CA SER A 248 0.26 -6.07 -0.10
C SER A 248 -0.50 -5.20 -1.10
N GLY A 249 -1.76 -4.94 -0.80
CA GLY A 249 -2.60 -4.04 -1.60
C GLY A 249 -3.03 -4.65 -2.93
N LEU A 250 -3.17 -5.98 -3.01
CA LEU A 250 -3.66 -6.62 -4.22
C LEU A 250 -5.09 -6.15 -4.49
N TYR A 251 -5.31 -5.51 -5.64
CA TYR A 251 -6.64 -5.10 -6.08
C TYR A 251 -6.94 -5.73 -7.43
N ILE A 252 -7.92 -6.63 -7.48
CA ILE A 252 -8.43 -7.27 -8.69
C ILE A 252 -9.92 -6.97 -8.76
N TYR A 253 -10.33 -6.18 -9.74
CA TYR A 253 -11.69 -5.71 -9.90
C TYR A 253 -12.17 -5.81 -11.36
N GLY A 254 -13.21 -6.62 -11.56
CA GLY A 254 -13.95 -6.76 -12.83
C GLY A 254 -13.41 -7.80 -13.85
N GLY A 255 -14.32 -8.61 -14.43
CA GLY A 255 -14.42 -8.81 -15.89
C GLY A 255 -13.62 -9.90 -16.64
N GLN A 256 -13.19 -11.01 -16.03
CA GLN A 256 -12.67 -12.20 -16.75
C GLN A 256 -13.00 -13.51 -15.99
N GLN A 257 -12.91 -14.67 -16.67
CA GLN A 257 -13.02 -16.01 -16.05
C GLN A 257 -11.75 -16.34 -15.26
N GLY A 258 -11.88 -16.96 -14.08
CA GLY A 258 -10.69 -17.39 -13.31
C GLY A 258 -9.97 -16.19 -12.69
N LEU A 259 -10.53 -15.56 -11.66
CA LEU A 259 -9.89 -14.44 -10.96
C LEU A 259 -9.19 -14.92 -9.70
N GLY A 260 -8.07 -14.28 -9.42
CA GLY A 260 -7.21 -14.52 -8.28
C GLY A 260 -5.83 -13.99 -8.61
N PHE A 261 -4.93 -14.00 -7.63
CA PHE A 261 -3.52 -13.67 -7.92
C PHE A 261 -2.97 -14.56 -9.06
N PHE A 262 -3.35 -15.84 -9.06
CA PHE A 262 -3.34 -16.72 -10.23
C PHE A 262 -4.76 -16.94 -10.73
N GLY A 263 -5.02 -16.63 -11.99
CA GLY A 263 -6.35 -16.84 -12.54
C GLY A 263 -6.64 -18.29 -12.88
N GLY A 264 -5.64 -19.02 -13.39
CA GLY A 264 -5.74 -20.45 -13.68
C GLY A 264 -4.40 -21.17 -13.58
N LEU A 265 -4.43 -22.42 -13.11
CA LEU A 265 -3.23 -23.27 -12.98
C LEU A 265 -3.27 -24.50 -13.91
N ASN A 266 -2.09 -24.85 -14.42
CA ASN A 266 -1.83 -26.07 -15.19
C ASN A 266 -0.59 -26.76 -14.64
N ALA A 267 -0.79 -27.84 -13.89
CA ALA A 267 0.31 -28.61 -13.28
C ALA A 267 1.36 -27.73 -12.54
N ALA A 268 0.92 -26.61 -11.98
CA ALA A 268 1.80 -25.61 -11.38
C ALA A 268 2.07 -25.87 -9.89
N THR A 269 3.20 -25.35 -9.41
CA THR A 269 3.55 -25.32 -7.99
C THR A 269 3.56 -23.88 -7.49
N ILE A 270 2.67 -23.54 -6.57
CA ILE A 270 2.63 -22.25 -5.88
C ILE A 270 3.08 -22.49 -4.45
N LYS A 271 4.13 -21.80 -4.00
CA LYS A 271 4.63 -21.97 -2.64
C LYS A 271 5.14 -20.69 -2.02
N ASN A 272 5.16 -20.61 -0.69
CA ASN A 272 5.75 -19.50 0.07
C ASN A 272 5.11 -18.12 -0.21
N VAL A 273 3.85 -18.08 -0.61
CA VAL A 273 3.19 -16.84 -1.04
C VAL A 273 2.43 -16.24 0.14
N ILE A 274 2.69 -14.97 0.46
CA ILE A 274 1.94 -14.23 1.48
C ILE A 274 1.28 -13.02 0.81
N ILE A 275 -0.04 -13.01 0.75
CA ILE A 275 -0.82 -11.88 0.23
C ILE A 275 -1.68 -11.32 1.36
N VAL A 276 -1.57 -10.02 1.63
CA VAL A 276 -2.36 -9.32 2.63
C VAL A 276 -2.95 -8.03 2.05
N ASP A 277 -3.92 -7.44 2.75
CA ASP A 277 -4.59 -6.22 2.29
C ASP A 277 -5.12 -6.38 0.85
N ALA A 278 -5.77 -7.52 0.57
CA ALA A 278 -6.21 -7.88 -0.76
C ALA A 278 -7.72 -7.67 -0.96
N CYS A 279 -8.12 -7.25 -2.15
CA CYS A 279 -9.51 -7.14 -2.58
C CYS A 279 -9.64 -7.78 -3.97
N VAL A 280 -10.28 -8.95 -4.03
CA VAL A 280 -10.52 -9.71 -5.26
C VAL A 280 -12.01 -9.81 -5.49
N VAL A 281 -12.50 -9.03 -6.45
CA VAL A 281 -13.93 -8.79 -6.65
C VAL A 281 -14.28 -8.87 -8.11
N ASN A 282 -15.23 -9.72 -8.47
CA ASN A 282 -15.83 -9.61 -9.79
C ASN A 282 -17.05 -8.68 -9.78
N LYS A 283 -17.07 -7.79 -10.77
CA LYS A 283 -18.22 -7.00 -11.21
C LYS A 283 -18.78 -7.66 -12.47
N ASN A 284 -19.35 -8.87 -12.39
CA ASN A 284 -20.03 -9.43 -13.55
C ASN A 284 -21.52 -9.03 -13.54
N VAL A 285 -21.88 -8.27 -14.57
CA VAL A 285 -23.16 -7.54 -14.77
C VAL A 285 -24.04 -8.31 -15.76
N GLN A 286 -24.11 -9.63 -15.65
CA GLN A 286 -25.02 -10.43 -16.47
C GLN A 286 -25.91 -11.27 -15.56
N VAL A 287 -26.73 -10.55 -14.79
CA VAL A 287 -28.02 -11.11 -14.38
C VAL A 287 -28.85 -11.16 -15.66
N LYS A 288 -29.16 -12.35 -16.19
CA LYS A 288 -30.25 -12.43 -17.18
C LYS A 288 -31.52 -11.92 -16.48
N ASP A 289 -32.40 -11.24 -17.23
CA ASP A 289 -33.64 -10.65 -16.69
C ASP A 289 -34.54 -11.67 -15.99
N ASP A 290 -34.35 -12.97 -16.22
CA ASP A 290 -35.06 -14.09 -15.59
C ASP A 290 -34.43 -14.57 -14.26
N GLY A 291 -33.36 -13.91 -13.79
CA GLY A 291 -32.62 -14.31 -12.59
C GLY A 291 -31.76 -15.55 -12.78
N SER A 292 -31.77 -16.18 -13.95
CA SER A 292 -30.89 -17.31 -14.26
C SER A 292 -29.46 -16.81 -14.51
N HIS A 293 -28.51 -17.56 -13.97
CA HIS A 293 -27.14 -17.53 -14.43
C HIS A 293 -27.06 -18.66 -15.44
N ASP A 294 -26.54 -18.42 -16.65
CA ASP A 294 -25.91 -19.60 -17.25
C ASP A 294 -24.77 -19.94 -16.31
N GLY A 295 -24.61 -21.20 -15.95
CA GLY A 295 -23.35 -21.67 -15.38
C GLY A 295 -22.22 -21.59 -16.42
N SER A 296 -22.24 -20.59 -17.32
CA SER A 296 -21.10 -20.31 -18.18
C SER A 296 -19.94 -19.93 -17.28
N ASP A 297 -18.76 -20.20 -17.78
CA ASP A 297 -17.55 -20.42 -17.01
C ASP A 297 -16.97 -19.17 -16.31
N ASP A 298 -17.76 -18.11 -16.18
CA ASP A 298 -17.34 -16.77 -15.81
C ASP A 298 -17.14 -16.56 -14.31
N ASP A 299 -17.71 -17.36 -13.42
CA ASP A 299 -17.79 -17.05 -11.97
C ASP A 299 -16.69 -17.64 -11.07
N ARG A 300 -15.60 -18.16 -11.66
CA ARG A 300 -14.59 -18.96 -10.95
C ARG A 300 -13.53 -18.06 -10.31
N PHE A 301 -13.66 -17.75 -9.02
CA PHE A 301 -12.72 -16.81 -8.38
C PHE A 301 -12.22 -17.33 -7.04
N GLY A 302 -10.91 -17.20 -6.81
CA GLY A 302 -10.31 -17.42 -5.51
C GLY A 302 -9.40 -16.26 -5.15
N GLY A 303 -9.16 -16.05 -3.86
CA GLY A 303 -8.21 -15.01 -3.44
C GLY A 303 -6.82 -15.24 -4.06
N LEU A 304 -6.29 -16.45 -3.89
CA LEU A 304 -4.99 -16.83 -4.45
C LEU A 304 -5.11 -17.45 -5.84
N VAL A 305 -6.05 -18.38 -6.06
CA VAL A 305 -6.21 -19.16 -7.28
C VAL A 305 -7.67 -19.17 -7.74
N GLY A 306 -7.94 -18.69 -8.95
CA GLY A 306 -9.27 -18.77 -9.56
C GLY A 306 -9.70 -20.22 -9.80
N VAL A 307 -8.93 -20.93 -10.63
CA VAL A 307 -9.24 -22.31 -11.01
C VAL A 307 -7.99 -23.19 -11.16
N THR A 308 -8.07 -24.46 -10.75
CA THR A 308 -7.14 -25.47 -11.26
C THR A 308 -7.68 -26.02 -12.57
N ALA A 309 -7.12 -25.56 -13.68
CA ALA A 309 -7.67 -25.77 -15.01
C ALA A 309 -7.19 -27.08 -15.65
N LYS A 310 -5.94 -27.48 -15.38
CA LYS A 310 -5.30 -28.66 -15.99
C LYS A 310 -4.30 -29.32 -15.05
N GLY A 311 -4.18 -30.64 -15.16
CA GLY A 311 -3.17 -31.41 -14.43
C GLY A 311 -3.31 -31.33 -12.90
N GLU A 312 -2.20 -31.55 -12.22
CA GLU A 312 -2.13 -31.58 -10.76
C GLU A 312 -1.31 -30.42 -10.24
N SER A 313 -1.94 -29.52 -9.49
CA SER A 313 -1.29 -28.35 -8.90
C SER A 313 -1.02 -28.54 -7.42
N THR A 314 0.11 -28.00 -6.97
CA THR A 314 0.49 -27.94 -5.55
C THR A 314 0.44 -26.49 -5.08
N ILE A 315 -0.21 -26.25 -3.94
CA ILE A 315 -0.33 -24.95 -3.30
C ILE A 315 0.13 -25.13 -1.86
N GLU A 316 1.30 -24.62 -1.51
CA GLU A 316 1.97 -24.97 -0.26
C GLU A 316 2.46 -23.73 0.50
N ARG A 317 2.18 -23.64 1.81
CA ARG A 317 2.71 -22.55 2.67
C ARG A 317 2.31 -21.20 2.10
N CYS A 318 1.02 -21.08 1.78
CA CYS A 318 0.42 -19.91 1.15
C CYS A 318 -0.61 -19.25 2.06
N ILE A 319 -0.59 -17.93 2.13
CA ILE A 319 -1.43 -17.14 3.02
C ILE A 319 -2.13 -16.06 2.22
N PHE A 320 -3.44 -15.98 2.40
CA PHE A 320 -4.27 -14.97 1.76
C PHE A 320 -5.14 -14.28 2.81
N VAL A 321 -4.96 -12.96 2.95
CA VAL A 321 -5.74 -12.13 3.86
C VAL A 321 -6.39 -11.01 3.07
N GLY A 322 -7.72 -10.99 3.06
CA GLY A 322 -8.42 -9.91 2.39
C GLY A 322 -9.92 -10.13 2.19
N THR A 323 -10.42 -9.61 1.09
CA THR A 323 -11.82 -9.68 0.70
C THR A 323 -11.92 -10.42 -0.64
N VAL A 324 -12.80 -11.41 -0.73
CA VAL A 324 -13.08 -12.16 -1.96
C VAL A 324 -14.58 -12.22 -2.18
N GLY A 325 -15.05 -11.85 -3.36
CA GLY A 325 -16.49 -11.92 -3.61
C GLY A 325 -16.95 -11.51 -5.00
N SER A 326 -18.27 -11.59 -5.21
CA SER A 326 -18.94 -11.12 -6.42
C SER A 326 -19.97 -10.05 -6.07
N GLN A 327 -19.94 -8.92 -6.78
CA GLN A 327 -20.87 -7.81 -6.53
C GLN A 327 -22.32 -8.24 -6.76
N ALA A 328 -22.59 -8.98 -7.84
CA ALA A 328 -23.93 -9.46 -8.15
C ALA A 328 -24.49 -10.41 -7.08
N ALA A 329 -23.61 -11.12 -6.36
CA ALA A 329 -23.98 -11.97 -5.24
C ALA A 329 -24.38 -11.17 -3.99
N LYS A 330 -23.68 -10.07 -3.73
CA LYS A 330 -23.99 -9.13 -2.64
C LYS A 330 -25.39 -8.54 -2.85
N ASP A 331 -25.71 -8.16 -4.08
CA ASP A 331 -26.97 -7.47 -4.40
C ASP A 331 -28.20 -8.41 -4.35
N ARG A 332 -28.04 -9.69 -4.72
CA ARG A 332 -29.14 -10.68 -4.68
C ARG A 332 -29.32 -11.38 -3.33
N GLY A 333 -28.26 -11.45 -2.52
CA GLY A 333 -28.27 -12.18 -1.24
C GLY A 333 -28.14 -13.70 -1.36
N ASP A 334 -27.88 -14.23 -2.56
CA ASP A 334 -27.70 -15.66 -2.83
C ASP A 334 -26.21 -16.07 -2.90
N PRO A 335 -25.84 -17.27 -2.43
CA PRO A 335 -24.48 -17.77 -2.54
C PRO A 335 -24.15 -18.19 -3.98
N TYR A 336 -23.11 -17.60 -4.56
CA TYR A 336 -22.48 -18.05 -5.80
C TYR A 336 -21.64 -19.31 -5.57
N GLU A 337 -21.60 -20.17 -6.58
CA GLU A 337 -21.07 -21.53 -6.44
C GLU A 337 -19.54 -21.66 -6.52
N TYR A 338 -18.78 -20.60 -6.87
CA TYR A 338 -17.36 -20.73 -7.25
C TYR A 338 -16.39 -19.71 -6.64
N ILE A 339 -16.74 -19.10 -5.50
CA ILE A 339 -15.90 -18.14 -4.79
C ILE A 339 -15.20 -18.81 -3.60
N GLY A 340 -13.87 -18.95 -3.63
CA GLY A 340 -13.08 -19.55 -2.53
C GLY A 340 -12.04 -18.61 -1.93
N GLY A 341 -11.71 -18.77 -0.64
CA GLY A 341 -10.66 -17.93 -0.03
C GLY A 341 -9.26 -18.18 -0.61
N ILE A 342 -8.90 -19.44 -0.90
CA ILE A 342 -7.66 -19.80 -1.61
C ILE A 342 -7.96 -20.20 -3.04
N VAL A 343 -8.80 -21.22 -3.26
CA VAL A 343 -9.13 -21.75 -4.59
C VAL A 343 -10.62 -21.61 -4.88
N GLY A 344 -10.99 -20.98 -5.99
CA GLY A 344 -12.38 -20.90 -6.42
C GLY A 344 -12.95 -22.25 -6.87
N ARG A 345 -12.31 -22.87 -7.87
CA ARG A 345 -12.79 -24.12 -8.48
C ARG A 345 -11.68 -25.12 -8.80
N VAL A 346 -11.99 -26.39 -8.62
CA VAL A 346 -11.19 -27.54 -9.08
C VAL A 346 -11.96 -28.29 -10.17
N GLU A 347 -11.41 -28.35 -11.39
CA GLU A 347 -12.09 -28.98 -12.54
C GLU A 347 -12.04 -30.51 -12.50
N SER A 348 -12.98 -31.16 -13.21
CA SER A 348 -13.32 -32.59 -13.13
C SER A 348 -12.18 -33.57 -13.40
N SER A 349 -11.11 -33.15 -14.06
CA SER A 349 -9.93 -33.97 -14.35
C SER A 349 -8.64 -33.39 -13.78
N THR A 350 -8.76 -32.60 -12.70
CA THR A 350 -7.63 -31.89 -12.08
C THR A 350 -7.52 -32.22 -10.60
N THR A 351 -6.32 -32.04 -10.06
CA THR A 351 -6.04 -32.19 -8.64
C THR A 351 -5.49 -30.88 -8.08
N ALA A 352 -6.03 -30.41 -6.96
CA ALA A 352 -5.48 -29.33 -6.15
C ALA A 352 -4.94 -29.90 -4.83
N ASN A 353 -3.63 -29.82 -4.61
CA ASN A 353 -2.97 -30.27 -3.39
C ASN A 353 -2.59 -29.07 -2.53
N LEU A 354 -3.42 -28.74 -1.55
CA LEU A 354 -3.17 -27.66 -0.59
C LEU A 354 -2.44 -28.22 0.64
N LYS A 355 -1.39 -27.53 1.08
CA LYS A 355 -0.64 -27.88 2.29
C LYS A 355 -0.22 -26.63 3.05
N ASN A 356 -0.46 -26.57 4.36
CA ASN A 356 -0.03 -25.43 5.18
C ASN A 356 -0.59 -24.08 4.67
N CYS A 357 -1.82 -24.04 4.20
CA CYS A 357 -2.43 -22.82 3.63
C CYS A 357 -3.33 -22.10 4.64
N VAL A 358 -3.31 -20.77 4.67
CA VAL A 358 -4.21 -19.96 5.50
C VAL A 358 -5.01 -19.00 4.63
N SER A 359 -6.30 -18.95 4.86
CA SER A 359 -7.15 -17.88 4.36
C SER A 359 -7.86 -17.19 5.50
N LEU A 360 -7.75 -15.86 5.54
CA LEU A 360 -8.53 -14.99 6.43
C LEU A 360 -9.27 -14.00 5.55
N VAL A 361 -10.52 -14.31 5.25
CA VAL A 361 -11.27 -13.62 4.20
C VAL A 361 -12.61 -13.10 4.67
N LYS A 362 -12.96 -11.90 4.24
CA LYS A 362 -14.35 -11.47 4.15
C LYS A 362 -14.93 -12.00 2.84
N LEU A 363 -16.09 -12.66 2.88
CA LEU A 363 -16.71 -13.35 1.76
C LEU A 363 -18.13 -12.83 1.54
N TYR A 364 -18.38 -12.21 0.38
CA TYR A 364 -19.75 -11.92 -0.05
C TYR A 364 -20.12 -12.73 -1.28
N GLY A 365 -21.32 -13.32 -1.21
CA GLY A 365 -21.76 -14.27 -2.22
C GLY A 365 -21.15 -15.65 -2.12
N SER A 366 -20.54 -16.02 -0.99
CA SER A 366 -19.93 -17.35 -0.85
C SER A 366 -20.04 -17.90 0.57
N SER A 367 -19.62 -19.14 0.71
CA SER A 367 -19.62 -19.92 1.94
C SER A 367 -18.30 -20.66 2.24
N ALA A 368 -17.28 -20.59 1.37
CA ALA A 368 -16.05 -21.39 1.55
C ALA A 368 -14.78 -20.54 1.65
N ALA A 369 -14.16 -20.54 2.84
CA ALA A 369 -12.94 -19.80 3.11
C ALA A 369 -11.66 -20.48 2.56
N LEU A 370 -11.72 -21.70 2.01
CA LEU A 370 -10.55 -22.37 1.43
C LEU A 370 -10.77 -22.71 -0.04
N VAL A 371 -11.53 -23.77 -0.31
CA VAL A 371 -11.84 -24.26 -1.65
C VAL A 371 -13.35 -24.34 -1.79
N LYS A 372 -13.93 -23.75 -2.84
CA LYS A 372 -15.39 -23.68 -2.97
C LYS A 372 -16.01 -24.84 -3.75
N LYS A 373 -15.65 -25.03 -5.03
CA LYS A 373 -16.21 -26.11 -5.86
C LYS A 373 -15.15 -27.11 -6.24
N VAL A 374 -15.42 -28.39 -6.02
CA VAL A 374 -14.53 -29.50 -6.42
C VAL A 374 -15.29 -30.45 -7.33
N SER A 375 -14.98 -30.40 -8.62
CA SER A 375 -15.43 -31.40 -9.60
C SER A 375 -14.38 -32.50 -9.80
N GLY A 376 -13.10 -32.18 -9.60
CA GLY A 376 -11.98 -33.12 -9.63
C GLY A 376 -11.62 -33.60 -8.23
N LYS A 377 -10.33 -33.47 -7.88
CA LYS A 377 -9.82 -33.84 -6.54
C LYS A 377 -9.21 -32.64 -5.84
N ALA A 378 -9.61 -32.39 -4.60
CA ALA A 378 -8.95 -31.42 -3.74
C ALA A 378 -8.46 -32.13 -2.48
N ASN A 379 -7.16 -32.06 -2.24
CA ASN A 379 -6.53 -32.55 -1.02
C ASN A 379 -6.09 -31.33 -0.21
N CYS A 380 -6.42 -31.28 1.08
CA CYS A 380 -5.94 -30.24 1.97
C CYS A 380 -5.35 -30.88 3.24
N THR A 381 -4.07 -30.63 3.48
CA THR A 381 -3.37 -31.08 4.70
C THR A 381 -2.93 -29.85 5.47
N ASP A 382 -3.32 -29.74 6.74
CA ASP A 382 -3.00 -28.58 7.57
C ASP A 382 -3.36 -27.27 6.85
N CYS A 383 -4.63 -27.04 6.51
CA CYS A 383 -5.06 -25.73 6.02
C CYS A 383 -6.14 -25.13 6.91
N ILE A 384 -6.16 -23.80 7.00
CA ILE A 384 -7.09 -23.02 7.82
C ILE A 384 -7.83 -22.03 6.93
N GLY A 385 -9.16 -22.03 7.00
CA GLY A 385 -10.00 -21.03 6.34
C GLY A 385 -10.89 -20.35 7.36
N VAL A 386 -10.75 -19.04 7.50
CA VAL A 386 -11.58 -18.22 8.38
C VAL A 386 -12.38 -17.24 7.53
N SER A 387 -13.71 -17.30 7.66
CA SER A 387 -14.62 -16.31 7.09
C SER A 387 -14.96 -15.23 8.13
N LEU A 388 -14.83 -13.97 7.73
CA LEU A 388 -15.08 -12.82 8.59
C LEU A 388 -16.55 -12.32 8.57
N ASP A 389 -17.44 -12.98 7.84
CA ASP A 389 -18.85 -12.62 7.77
C ASP A 389 -19.72 -13.37 8.80
N LYS A 390 -20.72 -12.67 9.36
CA LYS A 390 -21.64 -13.20 10.39
C LYS A 390 -22.57 -14.31 9.89
N LYS A 391 -22.79 -14.42 8.59
CA LYS A 391 -23.60 -15.49 7.97
C LYS A 391 -22.69 -16.66 7.61
N VAL A 392 -22.39 -17.51 8.58
CA VAL A 392 -21.69 -18.76 8.32
C VAL A 392 -22.66 -19.74 7.68
N TYR A 393 -22.44 -20.02 6.40
CA TYR A 393 -22.86 -21.28 5.79
C TYR A 393 -21.61 -22.16 5.78
N SER A 394 -21.54 -23.13 6.69
CA SER A 394 -20.34 -23.96 6.86
C SER A 394 -20.30 -25.06 5.81
N ASP A 395 -19.29 -25.04 4.93
CA ASP A 395 -18.73 -26.24 4.29
C ASP A 395 -17.26 -25.98 3.92
N ALA A 396 -16.34 -26.43 4.76
CA ALA A 396 -14.94 -26.72 4.40
C ALA A 396 -14.34 -27.71 5.42
N SER A 397 -13.84 -28.82 4.90
CA SER A 397 -13.42 -30.03 5.60
C SER A 397 -11.89 -30.14 5.78
N THR A 398 -11.48 -30.82 6.85
CA THR A 398 -10.11 -31.27 7.18
C THR A 398 -9.69 -32.51 6.38
N SER A 399 -8.41 -32.60 5.98
CA SER A 399 -7.74 -33.82 5.48
C SER A 399 -8.65 -34.79 4.71
N VAL A 400 -9.17 -34.36 3.56
CA VAL A 400 -10.09 -35.19 2.77
C VAL A 400 -9.39 -35.68 1.52
N THR A 401 -9.32 -37.00 1.37
CA THR A 401 -9.33 -37.62 0.04
C THR A 401 -10.79 -37.71 -0.37
N LEU A 402 -11.23 -36.85 -1.28
CA LEU A 402 -12.59 -36.92 -1.82
C LEU A 402 -12.61 -38.03 -2.88
N ASP A 403 -13.33 -39.12 -2.64
CA ASP A 403 -13.68 -40.08 -3.69
C ASP A 403 -15.03 -39.73 -4.33
N ALA A 404 -15.33 -40.41 -5.44
CA ALA A 404 -16.32 -40.02 -6.44
C ALA A 404 -17.79 -40.06 -5.97
N GLU A 405 -18.06 -40.39 -4.70
CA GLU A 405 -19.40 -40.74 -4.20
C GLU A 405 -19.87 -39.94 -2.97
N GLY A 406 -19.19 -38.83 -2.62
CA GLY A 406 -19.84 -37.74 -1.90
C GLY A 406 -20.12 -37.94 -0.40
N GLY A 407 -19.28 -38.67 0.35
CA GLY A 407 -19.36 -38.75 1.82
C GLY A 407 -18.18 -38.08 2.54
N ILE A 408 -18.38 -36.91 3.16
CA ILE A 408 -17.36 -36.26 4.02
C ILE A 408 -17.45 -36.84 5.45
N THR A 409 -16.35 -37.39 5.97
CA THR A 409 -16.24 -37.85 7.36
C THR A 409 -15.34 -36.91 8.19
N LYS A 410 -16.00 -36.05 8.99
CA LYS A 410 -15.57 -35.32 10.21
C LYS A 410 -14.21 -34.58 10.29
N ALA A 411 -14.38 -33.26 10.53
CA ALA A 411 -13.83 -32.42 11.62
C ALA A 411 -12.49 -31.67 11.44
N ASN A 412 -12.54 -30.35 11.24
CA ASN A 412 -12.37 -29.33 12.29
C ASN A 412 -12.63 -27.93 11.70
N ILE A 413 -13.70 -27.33 12.20
CA ILE A 413 -14.08 -25.93 11.99
C ILE A 413 -13.34 -25.10 13.04
N ILE A 414 -12.64 -24.07 12.59
CA ILE A 414 -12.29 -22.91 13.41
C ILE A 414 -12.40 -21.74 12.42
N ALA A 415 -13.34 -20.81 12.45
CA ALA A 415 -14.08 -20.22 13.56
C ALA A 415 -15.09 -19.22 12.96
N THR A 416 -16.21 -18.93 13.63
CA THR A 416 -16.87 -17.63 13.42
C THR A 416 -15.93 -16.51 13.90
N VAL A 417 -16.05 -15.26 13.42
CA VAL A 417 -15.24 -14.08 13.85
C VAL A 417 -14.96 -14.02 15.36
N LYS A 418 -15.90 -14.52 16.19
CA LYS A 418 -15.79 -14.56 17.65
C LYS A 418 -14.72 -15.54 18.16
N GLU A 419 -14.53 -16.68 17.49
CA GLU A 419 -13.54 -17.71 17.83
C GLU A 419 -12.15 -17.43 17.19
N ALA A 420 -12.09 -16.60 16.14
CA ALA A 420 -10.84 -16.17 15.50
C ALA A 420 -10.06 -15.12 16.31
N SER A 421 -10.71 -14.43 17.26
CA SER A 421 -10.11 -13.41 18.11
C SER A 421 -9.02 -13.92 19.08
N GLY A 422 -8.88 -15.24 19.22
CA GLY A 422 -7.82 -15.90 19.99
C GLY A 422 -6.93 -16.83 19.17
N LEU A 423 -7.01 -16.76 17.82
CA LEU A 423 -6.22 -17.61 16.94
C LEU A 423 -4.81 -17.01 16.81
N ASP A 424 -3.86 -17.59 17.54
CA ASP A 424 -2.45 -17.25 17.41
C ASP A 424 -1.93 -17.79 16.07
N LEU A 425 -1.99 -16.95 15.04
CA LEU A 425 -1.47 -17.28 13.73
C LEU A 425 0.05 -17.39 13.74
N THR A 426 0.76 -16.86 14.75
CA THR A 426 2.23 -16.88 14.83
C THR A 426 2.79 -18.30 14.90
N ASP A 427 2.16 -19.20 15.66
CA ASP A 427 2.52 -20.62 15.68
C ASP A 427 2.31 -21.28 14.30
N TYR A 428 1.29 -20.85 13.56
CA TYR A 428 1.03 -21.36 12.22
C TYR A 428 2.02 -20.83 11.18
N PHE A 429 2.30 -19.52 11.18
CA PHE A 429 3.35 -18.93 10.35
C PHE A 429 4.68 -19.65 10.60
N THR A 430 5.02 -19.87 11.88
CA THR A 430 6.22 -20.61 12.30
C THR A 430 6.23 -22.06 11.79
N LYS A 431 5.11 -22.80 11.91
CA LYS A 431 4.97 -24.18 11.39
C LYS A 431 5.01 -24.26 9.87
N ALA A 432 4.52 -23.23 9.18
CA ALA A 432 4.63 -23.08 7.74
C ALA A 432 6.04 -22.63 7.29
N GLY A 433 6.98 -22.43 8.23
CA GLY A 433 8.34 -21.99 7.95
C GLY A 433 8.39 -20.60 7.33
N LEU A 434 7.43 -19.74 7.68
CA LEU A 434 7.27 -18.35 7.23
C LEU A 434 7.58 -17.37 8.36
#